data_AF-A0A3R9EJJ0-F1
#
_entry.id   AF-A0A3R9EJJ0-F1
#
_cell.length_a   1.000
_cell.length_b   1.000
_cell.length_c   1.000
_cell.angle_alpha   90.00
_cell.angle_beta   90.00
_cell.angle_gamma   90.00
#
_symmetry.space_group_name_H-M   'P 1'
#
loop_
_entity.id
_entity.type
_entity.pdbx_description
1 polymer ?
#
loop_
_entity_poly.entity_id
_entity_poly.type
_entity_poly.pdbx_seq_one_letter_code
_entity_poly.pdbx_strand_id
1 'polypeptide(L)' 'MIHKMHTSLTPLEKAVFAVGGKQKTLAEKLGVTTQAITQLKKRGGTLPKGRMKDLVRVTGLTMEELYPEIFSH' A
#
# COMPACT_ATOMS: atom_id res chain seq x y z
N MET A 1 4.63 -17.24 18.63
CA MET A 1 4.45 -15.88 18.05
C MET A 1 2.99 -15.73 17.69
N ILE A 2 2.31 -14.81 18.34
CA ILE A 2 0.86 -14.57 18.25
C ILE A 2 0.53 -14.06 16.83
N HIS A 3 -0.18 -14.86 16.03
CA HIS A 3 -0.76 -14.41 14.77
C HIS A 3 -1.90 -13.43 15.11
N LYS A 4 -1.58 -12.14 15.11
CA LYS A 4 -2.55 -11.07 15.34
C LYS A 4 -3.62 -11.15 14.25
N MET A 5 -4.86 -11.41 14.68
CA MET A 5 -6.04 -11.55 13.83
C MET A 5 -6.21 -10.37 12.89
N HIS A 6 -6.72 -10.67 11.68
CA HIS A 6 -7.09 -9.74 10.61
C HIS A 6 -7.84 -8.51 11.16
N THR A 7 -7.08 -7.46 11.44
CA THR A 7 -7.59 -6.09 11.47
C THR A 7 -7.43 -5.61 10.03
N SER A 8 -8.50 -5.13 9.41
CA SER A 8 -8.59 -4.74 7.99
C SER A 8 -7.26 -4.31 7.39
N LEU A 9 -6.83 -4.99 6.31
CA LEU A 9 -5.56 -4.70 5.64
C LEU A 9 -5.45 -3.20 5.36
N THR A 10 -4.34 -2.60 5.79
CA THR A 10 -4.06 -1.21 5.47
C THR A 10 -3.96 -1.03 3.95
N PRO A 11 -4.23 0.17 3.42
CA PRO A 11 -4.03 0.44 2.00
C PRO A 11 -2.64 0.04 1.48
N LEU A 12 -1.60 0.30 2.27
CA LEU A 12 -0.25 -0.12 1.94
C LEU A 12 -0.11 -1.64 1.86
N GLU A 13 -0.69 -2.38 2.79
CA GLU A 13 -0.63 -3.84 2.76
C GLU A 13 -1.37 -4.41 1.56
N LYS A 14 -2.54 -3.86 1.22
CA LYS A 14 -3.26 -4.22 -0.02
C LYS A 14 -2.38 -3.99 -1.25
N ALA A 15 -1.73 -2.83 -1.35
CA ALA A 15 -0.81 -2.52 -2.43
C ALA A 15 0.37 -3.50 -2.50
N VAL A 16 0.93 -3.90 -1.35
CA VAL A 16 2.02 -4.89 -1.27
C VAL A 16 1.54 -6.27 -1.72
N PHE A 17 0.35 -6.71 -1.30
CA PHE A 17 -0.23 -7.98 -1.72
C PHE A 17 -0.48 -8.01 -3.23
N ALA A 18 -1.03 -6.93 -3.79
CA ALA A 18 -1.32 -6.82 -5.22
C ALA A 18 -0.09 -6.97 -6.12
N VAL A 19 1.11 -6.58 -5.64
CA VAL A 19 2.36 -6.73 -6.39
C VAL A 19 3.15 -8.01 -6.05
N GLY A 20 2.55 -8.98 -5.36
CA GLY A 20 3.18 -10.26 -5.04
C GLY A 20 3.66 -10.41 -3.58
N GLY A 21 3.14 -9.60 -2.66
CA GLY A 21 3.29 -9.78 -1.21
C GLY A 21 4.62 -9.30 -0.61
N LYS A 22 5.51 -8.69 -1.40
CA LYS A 22 6.82 -8.21 -0.93
C LYS A 22 6.92 -6.69 -1.05
N GLN A 23 7.27 -6.02 0.04
CA GLN A 23 7.48 -4.56 0.07
C GLN A 23 8.56 -4.10 -0.93
N LYS A 24 9.62 -4.90 -1.10
CA LYS A 24 10.70 -4.64 -2.06
C LYS A 24 10.14 -4.51 -3.48
N THR A 25 9.24 -5.41 -3.89
CA THR A 25 8.63 -5.39 -5.21
C THR A 25 7.80 -4.13 -5.44
N LEU A 26 7.05 -3.69 -4.42
CA LEU A 26 6.31 -2.43 -4.49
C LEU A 26 7.25 -1.23 -4.64
N ALA A 27 8.34 -1.23 -3.87
CA ALA A 27 9.34 -0.16 -3.90
C ALA A 27 10.01 -0.04 -5.28
N GLU A 28 10.44 -1.17 -5.85
CA GLU A 28 11.05 -1.25 -7.18
C GLU A 28 10.10 -0.73 -8.28
N LYS A 29 8.83 -1.17 -8.25
CA LYS A 29 7.82 -0.71 -9.22
C LYS A 29 7.50 0.78 -9.10
N LEU A 30 7.54 1.34 -7.89
CA LEU A 30 7.28 2.76 -7.64
C LEU A 30 8.53 3.65 -7.78
N GLY A 31 9.70 3.08 -8.06
CA GLY A 31 10.96 3.81 -8.10
C GLY A 31 11.32 4.48 -6.77
N VAL A 32 11.03 3.81 -5.64
CA VAL A 32 11.35 4.30 -4.30
C VAL A 32 12.21 3.29 -3.54
N THR A 33 12.79 3.73 -2.42
CA THR A 33 13.53 2.84 -1.54
C THR A 33 12.58 1.95 -0.72
N THR A 34 13.00 0.73 -0.40
CA THR A 34 12.27 -0.14 0.54
C THR A 34 12.07 0.51 1.90
N GLN A 35 13.01 1.38 2.30
CA GLN A 35 12.90 2.15 3.54
C GLN A 35 11.73 3.15 3.50
N ALA A 36 11.45 3.78 2.35
CA ALA A 36 10.29 4.64 2.20
C ALA A 36 8.99 3.86 2.46
N ILE A 37 8.86 2.66 1.91
CA ILE A 37 7.72 1.76 2.16
C ILE A 37 7.62 1.37 3.63
N THR A 38 8.75 1.08 4.29
CA THR A 38 8.78 0.77 5.72
C THR A 38 8.30 1.96 6.57
N GLN A 39 8.68 3.18 6.21
CA GLN A 39 8.24 4.39 6.91
C GLN A 39 6.73 4.64 6.72
N LEU A 40 6.18 4.38 5.53
CA LEU A 40 4.73 4.42 5.31
C LEU A 40 4.00 3.42 6.22
N LYS A 41 4.52 2.19 6.34
CA LYS A 41 3.95 1.17 7.23
C LYS A 41 3.96 1.64 8.70
N LYS A 42 5.06 2.21 9.17
CA LYS A 42 5.18 2.74 10.53
C LYS A 42 4.24 3.92 10.80
N ARG A 43 3.90 4.70 9.79
CA ARG A 43 2.99 5.87 9.86
C ARG A 43 1.51 5.49 9.76
N GLY A 44 1.17 4.20 9.81
CA GLY A 44 -0.22 3.72 9.75
C GLY A 44 -0.61 3.06 8.43
N GLY A 45 0.32 2.90 7.48
CA GLY A 45 0.06 2.16 6.23
C GLY A 45 -0.81 2.94 5.24
N THR A 46 -0.83 4.26 5.33
CA THR A 46 -1.47 5.13 4.33
C THR A 46 -0.57 5.29 3.10
N LEU A 47 -1.20 5.51 1.95
CA LEU A 47 -0.51 5.69 0.68
C LEU A 47 -0.38 7.18 0.34
N PRO A 48 0.73 7.61 -0.29
CA PRO A 48 0.92 9.00 -0.68
C PRO A 48 -0.10 9.42 -1.75
N LYS A 49 -0.90 10.45 -1.46
CA LYS A 49 -1.93 10.99 -2.39
C LYS A 49 -1.30 11.58 -3.67
N GLY A 50 -0.09 12.14 -3.57
CA GLY A 50 0.66 12.65 -4.73
C GLY A 50 1.09 11.60 -5.75
N ARG A 51 0.96 10.30 -5.46
CA ARG A 51 1.34 9.19 -6.36
C ARG A 51 0.20 8.22 -6.65
N MET A 52 -1.06 8.65 -6.50
CA MET A 52 -2.25 7.82 -6.73
C MET A 52 -2.22 7.12 -8.09
N LYS A 53 -1.92 7.86 -9.17
CA LYS A 53 -1.87 7.30 -10.54
C LYS A 53 -0.81 6.21 -10.69
N ASP A 54 0.37 6.42 -10.11
CA ASP A 54 1.44 5.42 -10.14
C ASP A 54 1.05 4.17 -9.35
N LEU A 55 0.46 4.35 -8.17
CA LEU A 55 0.01 3.25 -7.32
C LEU A 55 -1.05 2.39 -8.03
N VAL A 56 -2.10 3.00 -8.58
CA VAL A 56 -3.12 2.29 -9.38
C VAL A 56 -2.47 1.52 -10.53
N ARG A 57 -1.54 2.16 -11.26
CA ARG A 57 -0.87 1.53 -12.39
C ARG A 57 -0.01 0.33 -11.97
N VAL A 58 0.72 0.41 -10.86
CA VAL A 58 1.65 -0.67 -10.46
C VAL A 58 0.97 -1.80 -9.70
N THR A 59 -0.07 -1.50 -8.93
CA THR A 59 -0.81 -2.50 -8.14
C THR A 59 -1.95 -3.12 -8.95
N GLY A 60 -2.48 -2.43 -9.96
CA GLY A 60 -3.69 -2.83 -10.66
C GLY A 60 -4.98 -2.65 -9.84
N LEU A 61 -4.88 -2.08 -8.63
CA LEU A 61 -6.03 -1.80 -7.77
C LEU A 61 -6.67 -0.46 -8.13
N THR A 62 -7.96 -0.34 -7.87
CA THR A 62 -8.70 0.91 -8.06
C THR A 62 -8.32 1.96 -7.01
N MET A 63 -8.66 3.24 -7.28
CA MET A 63 -8.45 4.31 -6.31
C MET A 63 -9.26 4.12 -5.03
N GLU A 64 -10.47 3.56 -5.13
CA GLU A 64 -11.34 3.29 -3.99
C GLU A 64 -10.74 2.23 -3.05
N GLU A 65 -10.12 1.20 -3.63
CA GLU A 65 -9.45 0.14 -2.84
C GLU A 65 -8.18 0.63 -2.13
N LEU A 66 -7.43 1.51 -2.79
CA LEU A 66 -6.18 2.10 -2.29
C LEU A 66 -6.41 3.31 -1.38
N TYR A 67 -7.54 3.99 -1.50
CA TYR A 67 -7.83 5.21 -0.74
C TYR A 67 -9.28 5.21 -0.23
N PRO A 68 -9.69 4.20 0.55
CA PRO A 68 -11.07 4.10 1.04
C PRO A 68 -11.48 5.31 1.88
N GLU A 69 -10.54 5.95 2.59
CA GLU A 69 -10.79 7.18 3.35
C GLU A 69 -11.28 8.38 2.50
N ILE A 70 -11.01 8.38 1.19
CA ILE A 70 -11.39 9.46 0.27
C ILE A 70 -12.76 9.16 -0.38
N PHE A 71 -13.10 7.88 -0.53
CA PHE A 71 -14.25 7.42 -1.32
C PHE A 71 -15.35 6.73 -0.50
N SER A 72 -15.11 6.42 0.78
CA SER A 72 -16.18 5.99 1.69
C SER A 72 -17.09 7.18 1.99
N HIS A 73 -18.23 7.21 1.31
CA HIS A 73 -19.37 8.08 1.59
C HIS A 73 -20.25 7.51 2.72
#